data_AF-A0AAV5CYD9-F1
#
_entry.id   AF-A0AAV5CYD9-F1
#
_cell.length_a   1.000
_cell.length_b   1.000
_cell.length_c   1.000
_cell.angle_alpha   90.00
_cell.angle_beta   90.00
_cell.angle_gamma   90.00
#
_symmetry.space_group_name_H-M   'P 1'
#
loop_
_entity.id
_entity.type
_entity.pdbx_description
1 polymer ?
#
loop_
_entity_poly.entity_id
_entity_poly.type
_entity_poly.pdbx_seq_one_letter_code
_entity_poly.pdbx_strand_id
1 'polypeptide(L)'
;MAASAGARRHNQTCGICMEPMAPADAHRGSDACAHAFCSACLAGHVRAKVESAAAAVRCPDASCAAALDPELCRAALPADVFERWCAALCEALFLGARRTYCPFPDCSEMMVTEDDDAGGEGGCVTQSECQGCRRLFCARCLVP
;
A
#
# COMPACT_ATOMS: atom_id res chain seq x y z
N MET A 1 35.27 44.49 5.57
CA MET A 1 34.48 43.87 4.48
C MET A 1 34.64 42.37 4.59
N ALA A 2 33.67 41.67 5.19
CA ALA A 2 33.67 40.21 5.25
C ALA A 2 32.64 39.70 4.24
N ALA A 3 33.11 38.96 3.24
CA ALA A 3 32.29 38.36 2.21
C ALA A 3 31.46 37.23 2.82
N SER A 4 30.14 37.37 2.78
CA SER A 4 29.19 36.34 3.17
C SER A 4 29.23 35.20 2.16
N ALA A 5 29.66 34.02 2.59
CA ALA A 5 29.51 32.80 1.83
C ALA A 5 28.02 32.42 1.76
N GLY A 6 27.37 32.77 0.66
CA GLY A 6 26.00 32.36 0.37
C GLY A 6 25.94 30.85 0.17
N ALA A 7 25.46 30.13 1.18
CA ALA A 7 25.08 28.74 1.05
C ALA A 7 24.00 28.64 -0.04
N ARG A 8 24.35 28.06 -1.19
CA ARG A 8 23.38 27.73 -2.24
C ARG A 8 22.40 26.72 -1.67
N ARG A 9 21.22 27.19 -1.27
CA ARG A 9 20.09 26.32 -0.95
C ARG A 9 19.67 25.69 -2.28
N HIS A 10 19.97 24.42 -2.48
CA HIS A 10 19.38 23.64 -3.58
C HIS A 10 17.88 23.56 -3.30
N ASN A 11 17.14 24.52 -3.84
CA ASN A 11 15.70 24.63 -3.69
C ASN A 11 15.07 23.50 -4.51
N GLN A 12 14.59 22.47 -3.82
CA GLN A 12 13.90 21.37 -4.51
C GLN A 12 12.56 21.89 -5.00
N THR A 13 12.19 21.62 -6.25
CA THR A 13 10.89 22.04 -6.81
C THR A 13 9.90 20.88 -6.76
N CYS A 14 8.65 21.16 -6.40
CA CYS A 14 7.59 20.16 -6.38
C CYS A 14 7.33 19.65 -7.80
N GLY A 15 7.32 18.33 -8.02
CA GLY A 15 7.07 17.75 -9.35
C GLY A 15 5.63 17.95 -9.88
N ILE A 16 4.71 18.47 -9.06
CA ILE A 16 3.30 18.70 -9.44
C ILE A 16 3.04 20.19 -9.67
N CYS A 17 3.16 21.03 -8.62
CA CYS A 17 2.88 22.47 -8.75
C CYS A 17 4.05 23.29 -9.31
N MET A 18 5.23 22.68 -9.46
CA MET A 18 6.47 23.34 -9.89
C MET A 18 6.93 24.48 -8.98
N GLU A 19 6.36 24.59 -7.78
CA GLU A 19 6.75 25.58 -6.78
C GLU A 19 8.00 25.12 -6.00
N PRO A 20 8.81 26.08 -5.53
CA PRO A 20 9.96 25.78 -4.68
C PRO A 20 9.56 25.24 -3.30
N MET A 21 10.34 24.29 -2.79
CA MET A 21 10.16 23.65 -1.50
C MET A 21 11.42 23.77 -0.65
N ALA A 22 11.25 24.07 0.64
CA ALA A 22 12.34 23.87 1.57
C ALA A 22 12.63 22.36 1.69
N PRO A 23 13.88 21.94 1.96
CA PRO A 23 14.21 20.52 2.13
C PRO A 23 13.37 19.81 3.20
N ALA A 24 12.87 20.53 4.20
CA ALA A 24 11.99 19.99 5.25
C ALA A 24 10.56 19.72 4.77
N ASP A 25 10.12 20.38 3.69
CA ASP A 25 8.76 20.27 3.13
C ASP A 25 8.72 19.36 1.88
N ALA A 26 9.87 18.78 1.50
CA ALA A 26 10.01 17.90 0.37
C ALA A 26 9.80 16.45 0.81
N HIS A 27 8.66 15.87 0.43
CA HIS A 27 8.29 14.51 0.81
C HIS A 27 8.51 13.53 -0.33
N ARG A 28 9.23 12.45 -0.04
CA ARG A 28 9.36 11.29 -0.92
C ARG A 28 8.37 10.23 -0.47
N GLY A 29 7.54 9.78 -1.39
CA GLY A 29 6.52 8.78 -1.06
C GLY A 29 6.95 7.34 -1.36
N SER A 30 8.16 7.08 -1.82
CA SER A 30 8.63 5.72 -2.17
C SER A 30 10.15 5.65 -2.13
N ASP A 31 10.70 4.53 -1.63
CA ASP A 31 12.15 4.25 -1.71
C ASP A 31 12.60 3.80 -3.10
N ALA A 32 11.66 3.42 -3.97
CA ALA A 32 11.95 2.99 -5.35
C ALA A 32 12.20 4.17 -6.31
N CYS A 33 12.02 5.42 -5.87
CA CYS A 33 12.30 6.60 -6.69
C CYS A 33 12.77 7.79 -5.84
N ALA A 34 13.35 8.81 -6.49
CA ALA A 34 13.83 10.02 -5.81
C ALA A 34 12.88 11.22 -5.93
N HIS A 35 11.68 11.03 -6.49
CA HIS A 35 10.71 12.10 -6.72
C HIS A 35 10.17 12.66 -5.41
N ALA A 36 10.12 13.99 -5.31
CA ALA A 36 9.66 14.70 -4.12
C ALA A 36 8.55 15.69 -4.45
N PHE A 37 7.62 15.84 -3.52
CA PHE A 37 6.44 16.67 -3.65
C PHE A 37 6.17 17.43 -2.36
N CYS A 38 5.52 18.59 -2.46
CA CYS A 38 5.08 19.30 -1.27
C CYS A 38 3.89 18.56 -0.63
N SER A 39 3.70 18.74 0.67
CA SER A 39 2.64 18.08 1.44
C SER A 39 1.26 18.28 0.82
N ALA A 40 0.94 19.51 0.39
CA ALA A 40 -0.34 19.84 -0.24
C ALA A 40 -0.60 19.04 -1.53
N CYS A 41 0.40 18.95 -2.42
CA CYS A 41 0.26 18.22 -3.68
C CYS A 41 0.19 16.70 -3.46
N LEU A 42 1.02 16.17 -2.56
CA LEU A 42 1.01 14.74 -2.24
C LEU A 42 -0.32 14.33 -1.60
N ALA A 43 -0.82 15.11 -0.64
CA ALA A 43 -2.12 14.88 -0.01
C ALA A 43 -3.28 14.97 -1.00
N GLY A 44 -3.26 15.96 -1.90
CA GLY A 44 -4.25 16.09 -2.96
C GLY A 44 -4.28 14.87 -3.89
N HIS A 45 -3.09 14.41 -4.31
CA HIS A 45 -2.96 13.22 -5.16
C HIS A 45 -3.47 11.94 -4.49
N VAL A 46 -3.03 11.68 -3.25
CA VAL A 46 -3.47 10.50 -2.49
C VAL A 46 -4.99 10.55 -2.28
N ARG A 47 -5.55 11.69 -1.86
CA ARG A 47 -7.00 11.85 -1.70
C ARG A 47 -7.76 11.51 -2.99
N ALA A 48 -7.35 12.10 -4.11
CA ALA A 48 -8.00 11.87 -5.40
C ALA A 48 -7.94 10.38 -5.83
N LYS A 49 -6.82 9.70 -5.55
CA LYS A 49 -6.66 8.28 -5.89
C LYS A 49 -7.52 7.38 -5.01
N VAL A 50 -7.58 7.65 -3.71
CA VAL A 50 -8.46 6.94 -2.76
C VAL A 50 -9.93 7.13 -3.15
N GLU A 51 -10.35 8.35 -3.51
CA GLU A 51 -11.72 8.63 -3.95
C GLU A 51 -12.08 7.95 -5.27
N SER A 52 -11.09 7.70 -6.14
CA SER A 52 -11.27 6.91 -7.37
C SER A 52 -11.25 5.39 -7.15
N ALA A 53 -11.27 4.92 -5.89
CA ALA A 53 -11.16 3.51 -5.52
C ALA A 53 -9.90 2.81 -6.04
N ALA A 54 -8.83 3.55 -6.30
CA ALA A 54 -7.53 2.99 -6.64
C ALA A 54 -6.80 2.59 -5.35
N ALA A 55 -6.76 1.30 -5.05
CA ALA A 55 -6.07 0.79 -3.86
C ALA A 55 -4.57 1.10 -3.88
N ALA A 56 -3.91 0.84 -5.02
CA ALA A 56 -2.50 1.13 -5.22
C ALA A 56 -2.29 2.56 -5.74
N VAL A 57 -1.84 3.45 -4.86
CA VAL A 57 -1.45 4.81 -5.23
C VAL A 57 -0.02 4.79 -5.77
N ARG A 58 0.17 5.22 -7.01
CA ARG A 58 1.50 5.34 -7.64
C ARG A 58 2.08 6.73 -7.48
N CYS A 59 3.39 6.83 -7.67
CA CYS A 59 4.12 8.08 -7.79
C CYS A 59 3.38 9.06 -8.73
N PRO A 60 3.21 10.33 -8.33
CA PRO A 60 2.59 11.33 -9.20
C PRO A 60 3.35 11.64 -10.48
N ASP A 61 4.64 11.32 -10.55
CA ASP A 61 5.42 11.46 -11.79
C ASP A 61 4.92 10.46 -12.85
N ALA A 62 4.48 10.97 -14.00
CA ALA A 62 3.86 10.16 -15.05
C ALA A 62 4.79 9.09 -15.66
N SER A 63 6.11 9.28 -15.57
CA SER A 63 7.09 8.32 -16.06
C SER A 63 7.47 7.27 -15.00
N CYS A 64 6.94 7.38 -13.79
CA CYS A 64 7.29 6.54 -12.66
C CYS A 64 6.17 5.55 -12.32
N ALA A 65 6.53 4.26 -12.23
CA ALA A 65 5.60 3.21 -11.83
C ALA A 65 5.68 2.84 -10.34
N ALA A 66 6.55 3.50 -9.56
CA ALA A 66 6.74 3.20 -8.15
C ALA A 66 5.43 3.37 -7.36
N ALA A 67 5.11 2.38 -6.54
CA ALA A 67 4.02 2.50 -5.56
C ALA A 67 4.44 3.42 -4.43
N LEU A 68 3.49 4.21 -3.92
CA LEU A 68 3.69 4.98 -2.72
C LEU A 68 3.60 4.08 -1.49
N ASP A 69 4.52 4.30 -0.55
CA ASP A 69 4.50 3.71 0.78
C ASP A 69 3.72 4.63 1.74
N PRO A 70 2.65 4.14 2.38
CA PRO A 70 1.89 4.91 3.36
C PRO A 70 2.76 5.47 4.49
N GLU A 71 3.72 4.71 5.02
CA GLU A 71 4.54 5.14 6.15
C GLU A 71 5.46 6.30 5.79
N LEU A 72 6.04 6.29 4.58
CA LEU A 72 6.83 7.41 4.07
C LEU A 72 5.98 8.66 3.82
N CYS A 73 4.71 8.47 3.47
CA CYS A 73 3.78 9.57 3.22
C CYS A 73 3.15 10.11 4.51
N ARG A 74 3.23 9.41 5.64
CA ARG A 74 2.49 9.72 6.88
C ARG A 74 2.66 11.16 7.36
N ALA A 75 3.88 11.71 7.28
CA ALA A 75 4.16 13.07 7.71
C ALA A 75 3.58 14.15 6.78
N ALA A 76 3.33 13.81 5.51
CA ALA A 76 2.82 14.72 4.50
C ALA A 76 1.28 14.77 4.45
N LEU A 77 0.61 13.74 4.97
CA LEU A 77 -0.81 13.52 4.81
C LEU A 77 -1.62 13.99 6.02
N PRO A 78 -2.78 14.64 5.81
CA PRO A 78 -3.80 14.76 6.84
C PRO A 78 -4.23 13.40 7.37
N ALA A 79 -4.52 13.30 8.67
CA ALA A 79 -4.85 12.05 9.34
C ALA A 79 -6.06 11.33 8.70
N ASP A 80 -7.10 12.08 8.32
CA ASP A 80 -8.30 11.55 7.66
C ASP A 80 -7.99 10.91 6.30
N VAL A 81 -7.08 11.52 5.53
CA VAL A 81 -6.67 11.00 4.21
C VAL A 81 -5.83 9.74 4.39
N PHE A 82 -4.90 9.74 5.35
CA PHE A 82 -4.06 8.59 5.66
C PHE A 82 -4.90 7.39 6.12
N GLU A 83 -5.83 7.59 7.06
CA GLU A 83 -6.70 6.53 7.57
C GLU A 83 -7.58 5.92 6.47
N ARG A 84 -8.18 6.77 5.62
CA ARG A 84 -8.98 6.29 4.48
C ARG A 84 -8.15 5.53 3.46
N TRP A 85 -6.91 5.96 3.22
CA TRP A 85 -6.01 5.25 2.32
C TRP A 85 -5.61 3.88 2.88
N CYS A 86 -5.23 3.80 4.16
CA CYS A 86 -4.91 2.53 4.82
C CYS A 86 -6.12 1.58 4.83
N ALA A 87 -7.33 2.09 5.09
CA ALA A 87 -8.56 1.30 5.02
C ALA A 87 -8.79 0.73 3.60
N ALA A 88 -8.59 1.54 2.55
CA ALA A 88 -8.71 1.10 1.17
C ALA A 88 -7.67 0.04 0.78
N LEU A 89 -6.43 0.16 1.28
CA LEU A 89 -5.39 -0.86 1.10
C LEU A 89 -5.77 -2.17 1.80
N CYS A 90 -6.25 -2.11 3.03
CA CYS A 90 -6.74 -3.29 3.76
C CYS A 90 -7.90 -3.96 3.03
N GLU A 91 -8.90 -3.19 2.58
CA GLU A 91 -10.04 -3.72 1.84
C GLU A 91 -9.62 -4.40 0.54
N ALA A 92 -8.66 -3.81 -0.18
CA ALA A 92 -8.12 -4.41 -1.40
C ALA A 92 -7.44 -5.76 -1.16
N LEU A 93 -6.74 -5.93 -0.04
CA LEU A 93 -6.18 -7.23 0.35
C LEU A 93 -7.30 -8.27 0.55
N PHE A 94 -8.40 -7.90 1.20
CA PHE A 94 -9.53 -8.81 1.42
C PHE A 94 -10.35 -9.11 0.17
N LEU A 95 -10.46 -8.15 -0.77
CA LEU A 95 -11.13 -8.35 -2.07
C LEU A 95 -10.31 -9.26 -2.99
N GLY A 96 -8.99 -9.18 -2.92
CA GLY A 96 -8.09 -10.07 -3.66
C GLY A 96 -7.96 -11.47 -3.07
N ALA A 97 -8.29 -11.65 -1.79
CA ALA A 97 -8.05 -12.91 -1.11
C ALA A 97 -9.11 -13.97 -1.43
N ARG A 98 -8.67 -15.21 -1.66
CA ARG A 98 -9.58 -16.34 -1.83
C ARG A 98 -10.27 -16.67 -0.52
N ARG A 99 -11.60 -16.74 -0.58
CA ARG A 99 -12.44 -17.17 0.53
C ARG A 99 -12.77 -18.65 0.36
N THR A 100 -12.53 -19.44 1.40
CA THR A 100 -12.95 -20.84 1.49
C THR A 100 -13.85 -21.02 2.69
N TYR A 101 -14.68 -22.06 2.67
CA TYR A 101 -15.53 -22.40 3.79
C TYR A 101 -15.09 -23.75 4.37
N CYS A 102 -15.22 -23.88 5.68
CA CYS A 102 -14.99 -25.13 6.38
C CYS A 102 -15.93 -26.22 5.81
N PRO A 103 -15.40 -27.37 5.32
CA PRO A 103 -16.23 -28.38 4.67
C PRO A 103 -17.08 -29.19 5.66
N PHE A 104 -16.84 -29.03 6.97
CA PHE A 104 -17.62 -29.67 8.00
C PHE A 104 -18.99 -28.98 8.13
N PRO A 105 -20.12 -29.69 7.86
CA PRO A 105 -21.45 -29.08 7.82
C PRO A 105 -21.88 -28.43 9.13
N ASP A 106 -21.38 -28.93 10.26
CA ASP A 106 -21.64 -28.41 11.61
C ASP A 106 -20.78 -27.20 11.99
N CYS A 107 -19.89 -26.74 11.10
CA CYS A 107 -19.04 -25.56 11.32
C CYS A 107 -19.26 -24.50 10.23
N SER A 108 -18.98 -24.81 8.96
CA SER A 108 -19.14 -23.89 7.81
C SER A 108 -18.50 -22.49 7.98
N GLU A 109 -17.50 -22.34 8.86
CA GLU A 109 -16.78 -21.08 9.08
C GLU A 109 -16.08 -20.58 7.81
N MET A 110 -16.11 -19.26 7.55
CA MET A 110 -15.40 -18.65 6.43
C MET A 110 -13.93 -18.43 6.80
N MET A 111 -13.03 -18.82 5.90
CA MET A 111 -11.60 -18.61 6.03
C MET A 111 -11.05 -17.88 4.82
N VAL A 112 -10.01 -17.09 5.05
CA VAL A 112 -9.24 -16.44 3.98
C VAL A 112 -8.00 -17.30 3.73
N THR A 113 -7.82 -17.76 2.50
CA THR A 113 -6.65 -18.52 2.06
C THR A 113 -5.81 -17.65 1.13
N GLU A 114 -4.49 -17.67 1.34
CA GLU A 114 -3.56 -17.02 0.42
C GLU A 114 -3.52 -17.78 -0.90
N ASP A 115 -3.33 -17.07 -2.01
CA ASP A 115 -3.03 -17.70 -3.30
C ASP A 115 -1.61 -18.26 -3.24
N ASP A 116 -1.47 -19.51 -2.82
CA ASP A 116 -0.29 -20.29 -3.18
C ASP A 116 -0.33 -20.46 -4.71
N ASP A 117 0.35 -19.55 -5.41
CA ASP A 117 0.64 -19.65 -6.83
C ASP A 117 1.24 -21.04 -7.06
N ALA A 118 0.43 -21.94 -7.61
CA ALA A 118 0.77 -23.32 -7.86
C ALA A 118 1.77 -23.40 -9.02
N GLY A 119 2.99 -22.96 -8.78
CA GLY A 119 4.06 -22.87 -9.77
C GLY A 119 5.46 -23.20 -9.23
N GLY A 120 5.60 -23.54 -7.94
CA GLY A 120 6.87 -23.98 -7.35
C GLY A 120 6.89 -25.48 -7.08
N GLU A 121 7.87 -26.18 -7.65
CA GLU A 121 8.20 -27.57 -7.34
C GLU A 121 8.62 -27.69 -5.85
N GLY A 122 7.65 -27.84 -4.94
CA GLY A 122 7.98 -27.88 -3.52
C GLY A 122 6.78 -27.87 -2.57
N GLY A 123 5.95 -28.91 -2.64
CA GLY A 123 4.99 -29.24 -1.58
C GLY A 123 3.65 -28.51 -1.68
N CYS A 124 2.62 -29.23 -2.12
CA CYS A 124 1.25 -28.77 -1.97
C CYS A 124 0.94 -28.61 -0.48
N VAL A 125 0.43 -27.45 -0.05
CA VAL A 125 -0.22 -27.34 1.25
C VAL A 125 -1.47 -28.22 1.19
N THR A 126 -1.36 -29.44 1.71
CA THR A 126 -2.41 -30.47 1.61
C THR A 126 -3.44 -30.37 2.72
N GLN A 127 -3.13 -29.65 3.81
CA GLN A 127 -3.99 -29.48 4.98
C GLN A 127 -3.97 -28.05 5.52
N SER A 128 -5.14 -27.55 5.85
CA SER A 128 -5.39 -26.28 6.54
C SER A 128 -6.25 -26.55 7.77
N GLU A 129 -5.99 -25.83 8.86
CA GLU A 129 -6.76 -25.95 10.10
C GLU A 129 -7.87 -24.90 10.14
N CYS A 130 -9.11 -25.33 10.40
CA CYS A 130 -10.23 -24.41 10.57
C CYS A 130 -10.13 -23.63 11.89
N GLN A 131 -10.20 -22.30 11.82
CA GLN A 131 -10.11 -21.44 13.02
C GLN A 131 -11.33 -21.56 13.96
N GLY A 132 -12.48 -22.00 13.44
CA GLY A 132 -13.70 -22.22 14.24
C GLY A 132 -13.72 -23.57 14.97
N CYS A 133 -13.49 -24.67 14.25
CA CYS A 133 -13.62 -26.03 14.79
C CYS A 133 -12.29 -26.76 15.04
N ARG A 134 -11.16 -26.16 14.65
CA ARG A 134 -9.78 -26.71 14.77
C ARG A 134 -9.58 -28.07 14.11
N ARG A 135 -10.41 -28.40 13.13
CA ARG A 135 -10.27 -29.62 12.31
C ARG A 135 -9.45 -29.30 11.07
N LEU A 136 -8.61 -30.25 10.69
CA LEU A 136 -7.84 -30.20 9.46
C LEU A 136 -8.73 -30.61 8.29
N PHE A 137 -8.50 -29.97 7.14
CA PHE A 137 -9.12 -30.31 5.87
C PHE A 137 -8.21 -29.84 4.72
N CYS A 138 -8.39 -30.37 3.52
CA CYS A 138 -7.68 -29.90 2.34
C CYS A 138 -8.30 -28.60 1.80
N ALA A 139 -7.60 -27.46 1.89
CA ALA A 139 -8.09 -26.18 1.35
C ALA A 139 -8.22 -26.15 -0.19
N ARG A 140 -7.55 -27.06 -0.90
CA ARG A 140 -7.68 -27.20 -2.36
C ARG A 140 -8.89 -28.03 -2.77
N CYS A 141 -9.10 -29.17 -2.12
CA CYS A 141 -10.16 -30.12 -2.47
C CYS A 141 -11.47 -29.85 -1.70
N LEU A 142 -11.42 -29.03 -0.63
CA LEU A 142 -12.52 -28.75 0.29
C LEU A 142 -13.13 -30.04 0.88
N VAL A 143 -12.26 -30.99 1.26
CA VAL A 143 -12.63 -32.25 1.93
C VAL A 143 -11.82 -32.41 3.22
N PRO A 144 -12.36 -33.06 4.27
CA PRO A 144 -11.62 -33.44 5.48
C PRO A 144 -10.31 -34.17 5.19
#